data_AF-A0A969A6E2-F1
#
_entry.id   AF-A0A969A6E2-F1
#
_cell.length_a   1.000
_cell.length_b   1.000
_cell.length_c   1.000
_cell.angle_alpha   90.00
_cell.angle_beta   90.00
_cell.angle_gamma   90.00
#
_symmetry.space_group_name_H-M   'P 1'
#
loop_
_entity.id
_entity.type
_entity.pdbx_description
1 polymer ?
#
loop_
_entity_poly.entity_id
_entity_poly.type
_entity_poly.pdbx_seq_one_letter_code
_entity_poly.pdbx_strand_id
1 'polypeptide(L)'
;MNKNNWIKNTAFFFTFLSLLTVKIPQALAENSTGNSTIYLAKTSAYDRYMARGYAATRSRNYRQALGYFQQALQVRPGDRYARAAINNVQGYINRISRRNIRIIAGKPGPTKGGASRGEACIQLDKTIIAVTPVPKDNKNSSEDSQNDTDKEEAPKTSSTHPTFFFYVPLKADSKPQLFEFSLRDNNANKNIFYGKYQPINESGIVGITIPSKSPALEVGKEYTWTFSAVCDRKDFSKSHFVEGKIQRTELDSELQTLLQDLQGLEKVNWYASSGYWEDAIRELAKLSPNNETRQAWRELLQSGNIRSEAIEAYPPLPVELQPLYSGSTR
;
A
#
# COMPACT_ATOMS: atom_id res chain seq x y z
N MET A 1 -12.05 73.13 33.60
CA MET A 1 -13.41 72.68 33.92
C MET A 1 -13.32 71.38 34.72
N ASN A 2 -13.81 71.41 35.97
CA ASN A 2 -14.18 70.31 36.90
C ASN A 2 -13.12 69.24 37.26
N LYS A 3 -12.94 68.80 38.52
CA LYS A 3 -13.47 69.17 39.86
C LYS A 3 -12.64 68.35 40.89
N ASN A 4 -12.28 68.98 42.02
CA ASN A 4 -12.43 68.56 43.44
C ASN A 4 -12.29 67.06 43.81
N ASN A 5 -11.73 66.61 44.95
CA ASN A 5 -11.37 67.23 46.24
C ASN A 5 -10.54 66.24 47.08
N TRP A 6 -9.82 66.80 48.07
CA TRP A 6 -9.15 66.17 49.22
C TRP A 6 -10.04 65.31 50.16
N ILE A 7 -9.46 64.39 50.97
CA ILE A 7 -9.13 64.53 52.42
C ILE A 7 -8.66 63.19 53.06
N LYS A 8 -7.45 63.25 53.66
CA LYS A 8 -6.85 62.71 54.91
C LYS A 8 -7.36 61.46 55.68
N ASN A 9 -6.34 60.70 56.15
CA ASN A 9 -6.07 60.07 57.46
C ASN A 9 -7.09 59.11 58.11
N THR A 10 -6.64 57.91 58.51
CA THR A 10 -6.24 57.57 59.91
C THR A 10 -5.73 56.13 60.03
N ALA A 11 -4.76 55.93 60.93
CA ALA A 11 -4.14 54.67 61.32
C ALA A 11 -5.07 53.78 62.17
N PHE A 12 -4.84 52.45 62.19
CA PHE A 12 -4.63 51.64 63.42
C PHE A 12 -4.52 50.12 63.13
N PHE A 13 -3.49 49.54 63.74
CA PHE A 13 -3.43 48.25 64.45
C PHE A 13 -3.26 46.90 63.72
N PHE A 14 -2.10 46.32 64.03
CA PHE A 14 -1.73 44.90 64.01
C PHE A 14 -2.76 44.03 64.73
N THR A 15 -3.16 42.93 64.09
CA THR A 15 -3.46 41.68 64.80
C THR A 15 -2.88 40.50 64.02
N PHE A 16 -1.98 39.80 64.72
CA PHE A 16 -1.43 38.48 64.39
C PHE A 16 -2.51 37.51 63.92
N LEU A 17 -2.32 36.88 62.75
CA LEU A 17 -2.98 35.62 62.43
C LEU A 17 -1.94 34.51 62.50
N SER A 18 -2.11 33.60 63.46
CA SER A 18 -1.18 32.52 63.78
C SER A 18 -0.98 31.58 62.59
N LEU A 19 0.27 31.23 62.31
CA LEU A 19 0.64 30.07 61.50
C LEU A 19 0.07 28.79 62.16
N LEU A 20 -1.01 28.25 61.60
CA LEU A 20 -1.37 26.85 61.81
C LEU A 20 -0.39 26.00 61.02
N THR A 21 0.60 25.45 61.71
CA THR A 21 1.41 24.34 61.19
C THR A 21 0.53 23.09 61.17
N VAL A 22 0.04 22.72 59.99
CA VAL A 22 -0.60 21.42 59.78
C VAL A 22 0.49 20.36 59.87
N LYS A 23 0.60 19.69 61.01
CA LYS A 23 1.36 18.43 61.13
C LYS A 23 0.54 17.33 60.46
N ILE A 24 0.84 17.07 59.19
CA ILE A 24 0.33 15.90 58.47
C ILE A 24 1.08 14.66 59.03
N PRO A 25 0.39 13.63 59.52
CA PRO A 25 1.06 12.38 59.88
C PRO A 25 1.61 11.72 58.61
N GLN A 26 2.92 11.43 58.61
CA GLN A 26 3.54 10.56 57.62
C GLN A 26 3.03 9.14 57.84
N ALA A 27 2.03 8.74 57.05
CA ALA A 27 1.75 7.33 56.81
C ALA A 27 2.67 6.85 55.68
N LEU A 28 3.48 5.85 55.99
CA LEU A 28 4.34 5.12 55.07
C LEU A 28 3.51 4.19 54.18
N ALA A 29 3.98 4.08 52.93
CA ALA A 29 3.75 3.01 51.95
C ALA A 29 2.32 2.95 51.35
N GLU A 30 2.11 2.83 50.04
CA GLU A 30 2.83 1.98 49.10
C GLU A 30 2.98 2.61 47.70
N ASN A 31 4.08 2.19 47.10
CA ASN A 31 4.56 2.42 45.76
C ASN A 31 3.48 2.14 44.68
N SER A 32 2.99 3.16 43.98
CA SER A 32 2.12 2.98 42.79
C SER A 32 2.49 3.84 41.58
N THR A 33 3.72 4.39 41.55
CA THR A 33 4.22 5.16 40.40
C THR A 33 4.75 4.30 39.24
N GLY A 34 4.45 3.00 39.22
CA GLY A 34 4.85 2.07 38.15
C GLY A 34 3.78 1.81 37.08
N ASN A 35 2.49 1.99 37.37
CA ASN A 35 1.40 1.60 36.46
C ASN A 35 0.68 2.79 35.80
N SER A 36 0.65 3.97 36.42
CA SER A 36 -0.07 5.12 35.85
C SER A 36 0.65 5.72 34.63
N THR A 37 1.97 5.68 34.57
CA THR A 37 2.78 6.16 33.43
C THR A 37 2.70 5.21 32.22
N ILE A 38 2.56 3.89 32.43
CA ILE A 38 2.41 2.90 31.36
C ILE A 38 1.00 2.96 30.74
N TYR A 39 -0.03 3.30 31.53
CA TYR A 39 -1.40 3.45 31.02
C TYR A 39 -1.69 4.85 30.44
N LEU A 40 -1.02 5.91 30.89
CA LEU A 40 -1.20 7.28 30.37
C LEU A 40 -0.29 7.63 29.17
N ALA A 41 0.80 6.89 28.93
CA ALA A 41 1.46 6.89 27.61
C ALA A 41 0.62 6.15 26.56
N LYS A 42 -0.31 5.30 27.02
CA LYS A 42 -1.33 4.60 26.24
C LYS A 42 -2.57 5.49 26.00
N THR A 43 -2.34 6.75 25.70
CA THR A 43 -3.31 7.64 25.06
C THR A 43 -3.17 7.65 23.53
N SER A 44 -2.69 6.67 22.78
CA SER A 44 -1.91 5.40 22.82
C SER A 44 -1.68 5.14 21.33
N ALA A 45 -0.69 4.35 20.91
CA ALA A 45 -0.69 3.87 19.53
C ALA A 45 -2.08 3.31 19.08
N TYR A 46 -2.83 2.70 20.00
CA TYR A 46 -4.23 2.30 19.80
C TYR A 46 -5.16 3.46 19.40
N ASP A 47 -5.21 4.56 20.18
CA ASP A 47 -6.12 5.68 19.89
C ASP A 47 -5.79 6.33 18.54
N ARG A 48 -4.51 6.41 18.18
CA ARG A 48 -4.04 6.90 16.88
C ARG A 48 -4.49 6.00 15.74
N TYR A 49 -4.33 4.69 15.88
CA TYR A 49 -4.79 3.71 14.89
C TYR A 49 -6.31 3.71 14.76
N MET A 50 -7.05 3.78 15.86
CA MET A 50 -8.50 3.92 15.82
C MET A 50 -8.91 5.21 15.09
N ALA A 51 -8.30 6.36 15.43
CA ALA A 51 -8.58 7.63 14.78
C ALA A 51 -8.29 7.62 13.27
N ARG A 52 -7.15 7.05 12.87
CA ARG A 52 -6.76 6.91 11.45
C ARG A 52 -7.65 5.93 10.71
N GLY A 53 -8.01 4.80 11.33
CA GLY A 53 -8.97 3.84 10.77
C GLY A 53 -10.32 4.50 10.50
N TYR A 54 -10.83 5.30 11.45
CA TYR A 54 -12.06 6.06 11.25
C TYR A 54 -11.91 7.17 10.21
N ALA A 55 -10.76 7.86 10.13
CA ALA A 55 -10.49 8.86 9.10
C ALA A 55 -10.43 8.25 7.69
N ALA A 56 -9.76 7.11 7.53
CA ALA A 56 -9.74 6.35 6.29
C ALA A 56 -11.14 5.84 5.91
N THR A 57 -11.93 5.37 6.90
CA THR A 57 -13.32 4.96 6.69
C THR A 57 -14.18 6.12 6.19
N ARG A 58 -14.04 7.33 6.77
CA ARG A 58 -14.75 8.54 6.30
C ARG A 58 -14.37 8.91 4.88
N SER A 59 -13.13 8.65 4.49
CA SER A 59 -12.61 8.85 3.14
C SER A 59 -12.98 7.71 2.18
N ARG A 60 -13.80 6.74 2.62
CA ARG A 60 -14.16 5.50 1.91
C ARG A 60 -12.98 4.60 1.53
N ASN A 61 -11.81 4.85 2.11
CA ASN A 61 -10.64 3.99 1.96
C ASN A 61 -10.73 2.81 2.93
N TYR A 62 -11.66 1.90 2.64
CA TYR A 62 -11.99 0.80 3.53
C TYR A 62 -10.83 -0.19 3.71
N ARG A 63 -9.99 -0.39 2.68
CA ARG A 63 -8.80 -1.25 2.82
C ARG A 63 -7.80 -0.65 3.81
N GLN A 64 -7.45 0.63 3.65
CA GLN A 64 -6.56 1.31 4.60
C GLN A 64 -7.15 1.38 6.01
N ALA A 65 -8.47 1.59 6.13
CA ALA A 65 -9.15 1.59 7.42
C ALA A 65 -9.04 0.23 8.12
N LEU A 66 -9.21 -0.87 7.38
CA LEU A 66 -9.06 -2.23 7.90
C LEU A 66 -7.67 -2.45 8.48
N GLY A 67 -6.62 -2.05 7.76
CA GLY A 67 -5.24 -2.12 8.23
C GLY A 67 -5.06 -1.40 9.56
N TYR A 68 -5.48 -0.13 9.67
CA TYR A 68 -5.39 0.60 10.93
C TYR A 68 -6.16 -0.06 12.08
N PHE A 69 -7.36 -0.58 11.84
CA PHE A 69 -8.11 -1.24 12.92
C PHE A 69 -7.50 -2.59 13.34
N GLN A 70 -6.88 -3.34 12.41
CA GLN A 70 -6.10 -4.53 12.74
C GLN A 70 -4.91 -4.17 13.65
N GLN A 71 -4.24 -3.05 13.40
CA GLN A 71 -3.16 -2.56 14.27
C GLN A 71 -3.66 -2.13 15.65
N ALA A 72 -4.80 -1.45 15.72
CA ALA A 72 -5.42 -1.16 17.01
C ALA A 72 -5.68 -2.46 17.79
N LEU A 73 -6.11 -3.52 17.11
CA LEU A 73 -6.32 -4.83 17.73
C LEU A 73 -5.00 -5.51 18.15
N GLN A 74 -3.90 -5.33 17.43
CA GLN A 74 -2.57 -5.80 17.87
C GLN A 74 -2.09 -5.07 19.13
N VAL A 75 -2.28 -3.75 19.22
CA VAL A 75 -1.89 -2.95 20.39
C VAL A 75 -2.75 -3.27 21.62
N ARG A 76 -4.02 -3.64 21.40
CA ARG A 76 -4.94 -4.07 22.44
C ARG A 76 -5.69 -5.34 22.02
N PRO A 77 -5.06 -6.53 22.17
CA PRO A 77 -5.68 -7.80 21.82
C PRO A 77 -7.00 -7.99 22.57
N GLY A 78 -8.03 -8.43 21.85
CA GLY A 78 -9.37 -8.66 22.40
C GLY A 78 -10.24 -7.40 22.54
N ASP A 79 -9.73 -6.21 22.23
CA ASP A 79 -10.52 -4.97 22.30
C ASP A 79 -11.80 -5.04 21.47
N ARG A 80 -12.93 -4.67 22.08
CA ARG A 80 -14.24 -4.77 21.44
C ARG A 80 -14.45 -3.71 20.35
N TYR A 81 -13.85 -2.52 20.50
CA TYR A 81 -14.07 -1.42 19.58
C TYR A 81 -13.26 -1.60 18.30
N ALA A 82 -12.01 -2.03 18.40
CA ALA A 82 -11.18 -2.38 17.24
C ALA A 82 -11.81 -3.53 16.43
N ARG A 83 -12.27 -4.60 17.11
CA ARG A 83 -13.00 -5.71 16.44
C ARG A 83 -14.28 -5.23 15.75
N ALA A 84 -15.08 -4.40 16.42
CA ALA A 84 -16.29 -3.85 15.81
C ALA A 84 -15.98 -2.99 14.58
N ALA A 85 -14.93 -2.17 14.65
CA ALA A 85 -14.49 -1.33 13.53
C ALA A 85 -14.00 -2.17 12.33
N ILE A 86 -13.21 -3.23 12.56
CA ILE A 86 -12.83 -4.22 11.55
C ILE A 86 -14.08 -4.82 10.89
N ASN A 87 -15.03 -5.32 11.69
CA ASN A 87 -16.25 -5.95 11.18
C ASN A 87 -17.10 -4.99 10.34
N ASN A 88 -17.23 -3.73 10.79
CA ASN A 88 -17.96 -2.69 10.07
C ASN A 88 -17.32 -2.40 8.71
N VAL A 89 -15.99 -2.21 8.69
CA VAL A 89 -15.24 -1.96 7.46
C VAL A 89 -15.28 -3.15 6.51
N GLN A 90 -15.12 -4.36 7.02
CA GLN A 90 -15.26 -5.58 6.22
C GLN A 90 -16.67 -5.68 5.61
N GLY A 91 -17.70 -5.24 6.34
CA GLY A 91 -19.06 -5.10 5.83
C GLY A 91 -19.16 -4.15 4.64
N TYR A 92 -18.48 -2.99 4.67
CA TYR A 92 -18.42 -2.07 3.54
C TYR A 92 -17.71 -2.69 2.34
N ILE A 93 -16.54 -3.30 2.54
CA ILE A 93 -15.78 -4.01 1.50
C ILE A 93 -16.65 -5.08 0.82
N ASN A 94 -17.35 -5.89 1.62
CA ASN A 94 -18.21 -6.96 1.12
C ASN A 94 -19.43 -6.44 0.36
N ARG A 95 -20.03 -5.32 0.77
CA ARG A 95 -21.17 -4.70 0.06
C ARG A 95 -20.75 -4.13 -1.29
N ILE A 96 -19.58 -3.51 -1.37
CA ILE A 96 -18.99 -3.05 -2.62
C ILE A 96 -18.73 -4.24 -3.55
N SER A 97 -18.13 -5.31 -3.03
CA SER A 97 -17.89 -6.54 -3.81
C SER A 97 -19.17 -7.23 -4.28
N ARG A 98 -20.32 -7.06 -3.60
CA ARG A 98 -21.61 -7.67 -3.97
C ARG A 98 -22.43 -6.85 -4.97
N ARG A 99 -22.14 -5.55 -5.13
CA ARG A 99 -22.81 -4.71 -6.15
C ARG A 99 -22.24 -4.91 -7.55
N ASN A 100 -21.07 -5.52 -7.66
CA ASN A 100 -20.56 -6.08 -8.90
C ASN A 100 -20.78 -7.59 -8.92
N ILE A 101 -21.94 -8.05 -9.38
CA ILE A 101 -22.16 -9.33 -10.08
C ILE A 101 -23.61 -9.33 -10.61
N ARG A 102 -23.78 -8.87 -11.86
CA ARG A 102 -24.57 -9.61 -12.83
C ARG A 102 -23.56 -10.43 -13.63
N ILE A 103 -23.49 -11.74 -13.38
CA ILE A 103 -22.81 -12.67 -14.28
C ILE A 103 -23.70 -12.77 -15.52
N ILE A 104 -23.42 -11.92 -16.50
CA ILE A 104 -23.38 -12.38 -17.88
C ILE A 104 -21.92 -12.73 -18.09
N ALA A 105 -21.64 -13.93 -18.59
CA ALA A 105 -20.28 -14.35 -18.94
C ALA A 105 -19.72 -13.40 -20.01
N GLY A 106 -19.13 -12.30 -19.56
CA GLY A 106 -18.36 -11.36 -20.34
C GLY A 106 -16.89 -11.64 -20.09
N LYS A 107 -16.19 -11.98 -21.18
CA LYS A 107 -14.73 -12.02 -21.33
C LYS A 107 -14.00 -11.03 -20.39
N PRO A 108 -12.78 -11.35 -19.91
CA PRO A 108 -11.92 -10.38 -19.26
C PRO A 108 -11.91 -9.08 -20.07
N GLY A 109 -12.15 -7.96 -19.39
CA GLY A 109 -12.15 -6.64 -20.02
C GLY A 109 -10.80 -6.41 -20.70
N PRO A 110 -10.77 -5.71 -21.85
CA PRO A 110 -9.54 -5.53 -22.59
C PRO A 110 -8.54 -4.76 -21.73
N THR A 111 -7.46 -5.42 -21.33
CA THR A 111 -6.19 -4.70 -21.22
C THR A 111 -5.93 -4.09 -22.59
N LYS A 112 -5.30 -2.92 -22.68
CA LYS A 112 -4.88 -2.38 -23.99
C LYS A 112 -3.74 -3.23 -24.58
N GLY A 113 -3.92 -4.54 -24.74
CA GLY A 113 -3.16 -5.33 -25.68
C GLY A 113 -3.70 -5.02 -27.07
N GLY A 114 -2.99 -4.21 -27.84
CA GLY A 114 -3.24 -4.08 -29.27
C GLY A 114 -3.06 -5.46 -29.91
N ALA A 115 -4.15 -6.10 -30.30
CA ALA A 115 -4.12 -7.35 -31.05
C ALA A 115 -3.74 -7.04 -32.50
N SER A 116 -2.44 -7.03 -32.78
CA SER A 116 -1.92 -7.04 -34.16
C SER A 116 -1.58 -8.48 -34.53
N ARG A 117 -2.06 -8.93 -35.69
CA ARG A 117 -1.85 -10.27 -36.26
C ARG A 117 -0.39 -10.47 -36.70
N GLY A 118 0.53 -10.56 -35.75
CA GLY A 118 1.92 -10.95 -35.94
C GLY A 118 2.25 -12.24 -35.17
N GLU A 119 3.38 -12.88 -35.49
CA GLU A 119 3.94 -13.97 -34.69
C GLU A 119 4.09 -13.54 -33.23
N ALA A 120 3.20 -14.05 -32.36
CA ALA A 120 3.22 -13.73 -30.94
C ALA A 120 4.35 -14.51 -30.24
N CYS A 121 5.21 -13.78 -29.53
CA CYS A 121 6.26 -14.33 -28.66
C CYS A 121 5.76 -14.66 -27.24
N ILE A 122 4.49 -14.35 -26.98
CA ILE A 122 3.73 -14.74 -25.79
C ILE A 122 2.70 -15.78 -26.24
N GLN A 123 2.31 -16.70 -25.33
CA GLN A 123 1.31 -17.73 -25.66
C GLN A 123 0.04 -17.08 -26.26
N LEU A 124 -0.47 -17.65 -27.37
CA LEU A 124 -1.74 -17.17 -27.95
C LEU A 124 -2.83 -17.19 -26.87
N ASP A 125 -3.66 -16.15 -26.85
CA ASP A 125 -4.73 -15.89 -25.87
C ASP A 125 -4.29 -15.60 -24.43
N LYS A 126 -2.98 -15.50 -24.17
CA LYS A 126 -2.44 -15.04 -22.87
C LYS A 126 -1.80 -13.67 -22.99
N THR A 127 -1.77 -12.96 -21.88
CA THR A 127 -1.11 -11.66 -21.75
C THR A 127 -0.14 -11.70 -20.58
N ILE A 128 0.80 -10.76 -20.55
CA ILE A 128 1.61 -10.50 -19.36
C ILE A 128 0.66 -10.09 -18.23
N ILE A 129 0.94 -10.55 -17.01
CA ILE A 129 0.10 -10.31 -15.84
C ILE A 129 0.91 -9.53 -14.83
N ALA A 130 0.43 -8.36 -14.44
CA ALA A 130 0.96 -7.66 -13.27
C ALA A 130 0.56 -8.43 -12.01
N VAL A 131 1.54 -8.67 -11.14
CA VAL A 131 1.33 -9.43 -9.90
C VAL A 131 0.70 -8.56 -8.82
N THR A 132 0.42 -7.28 -9.12
CA THR A 132 -0.35 -6.37 -8.29
C THR A 132 -1.71 -6.03 -8.90
N PRO A 133 -2.70 -5.65 -8.07
CA PRO A 133 -4.00 -5.22 -8.57
C PRO A 133 -3.83 -4.01 -9.47
N VAL A 134 -4.34 -4.09 -10.70
CA VAL A 134 -4.35 -2.96 -11.63
C VAL A 134 -5.78 -2.39 -11.65
N PRO A 135 -5.96 -1.11 -11.27
CA PRO A 135 -7.24 -0.43 -11.38
C PRO A 135 -7.84 -0.59 -12.78
N LYS A 136 -9.12 -0.97 -12.89
CA LYS A 136 -9.79 -1.03 -14.19
C LYS A 136 -10.09 0.38 -14.68
N ASP A 137 -9.64 0.71 -15.89
CA ASP A 137 -10.17 1.85 -16.63
C ASP A 137 -11.63 1.53 -17.03
N ASN A 138 -12.60 2.06 -16.27
CA ASN A 138 -14.02 2.02 -16.64
C ASN A 138 -14.26 2.86 -17.91
N LYS A 139 -14.01 2.29 -19.09
CA LYS A 139 -14.42 2.86 -20.38
C LYS A 139 -15.58 2.14 -21.05
N ASN A 140 -16.06 1.06 -20.46
CA ASN A 140 -17.21 0.29 -20.93
C ASN A 140 -18.36 0.26 -19.91
N SER A 141 -18.53 1.30 -19.08
CA SER A 141 -19.86 1.57 -18.53
C SER A 141 -20.67 2.12 -19.70
N SER A 142 -21.52 1.27 -20.27
CA SER A 142 -22.68 1.70 -21.05
C SER A 142 -23.28 2.96 -20.41
N GLU A 143 -23.69 3.92 -21.25
CA GLU A 143 -24.17 5.30 -21.00
C GLU A 143 -25.26 5.50 -19.92
N ASP A 144 -25.53 4.52 -19.05
CA ASP A 144 -26.67 4.52 -18.12
C ASP A 144 -26.29 4.17 -16.67
N SER A 145 -25.06 4.54 -16.26
CA SER A 145 -24.65 4.53 -14.85
C SER A 145 -24.27 5.94 -14.42
N GLN A 146 -25.28 6.78 -14.27
CA GLN A 146 -25.16 8.06 -13.59
C GLN A 146 -24.87 7.79 -12.10
N ASN A 147 -23.71 8.27 -11.62
CA ASN A 147 -23.12 8.10 -10.28
C ASN A 147 -22.33 6.80 -10.02
N ASP A 148 -21.27 6.56 -10.77
CA ASP A 148 -20.20 5.66 -10.33
C ASP A 148 -18.84 6.39 -10.24
N THR A 149 -18.61 7.02 -9.09
CA THR A 149 -17.33 7.65 -8.72
C THR A 149 -16.37 6.66 -8.06
N ASP A 150 -16.48 5.36 -8.35
CA ASP A 150 -15.52 4.36 -7.88
C ASP A 150 -14.28 4.38 -8.78
N LYS A 151 -13.51 5.49 -8.71
CA LYS A 151 -12.12 5.50 -9.18
C LYS A 151 -11.35 4.53 -8.30
N GLU A 152 -11.03 3.36 -8.83
CA GLU A 152 -10.22 2.37 -8.13
C GLU A 152 -8.85 2.98 -7.80
N GLU A 153 -8.56 3.10 -6.49
CA GLU A 153 -7.38 3.81 -5.97
C GLU A 153 -6.08 3.07 -6.37
N ALA A 154 -5.05 3.83 -6.76
CA ALA A 154 -3.77 3.26 -7.12
C ALA A 154 -3.16 2.45 -5.95
N PRO A 155 -2.58 1.26 -6.20
CA PRO A 155 -1.79 0.54 -5.21
C PRO A 155 -0.71 1.42 -4.58
N LYS A 156 -0.48 1.24 -3.28
CA LYS A 156 0.49 2.05 -2.52
C LYS A 156 1.85 1.38 -2.45
N THR A 157 2.88 2.18 -2.29
CA THR A 157 4.20 1.71 -1.83
C THR A 157 4.81 2.66 -0.81
N SER A 158 5.51 2.09 0.17
CA SER A 158 6.35 2.82 1.11
C SER A 158 7.79 2.96 0.61
N SER A 159 8.18 2.25 -0.44
CA SER A 159 9.54 2.28 -0.99
C SER A 159 9.79 3.51 -1.85
N THR A 160 10.96 4.14 -1.67
CA THR A 160 11.45 5.19 -2.58
C THR A 160 11.88 4.64 -3.93
N HIS A 161 12.21 3.34 -3.99
CA HIS A 161 12.66 2.60 -5.17
C HIS A 161 11.94 1.25 -5.17
N PRO A 162 10.68 1.18 -5.63
CA PRO A 162 9.89 -0.03 -5.58
C PRO A 162 10.44 -1.12 -6.51
N THR A 163 10.02 -2.36 -6.24
CA THR A 163 10.20 -3.50 -7.15
C THR A 163 8.84 -3.84 -7.72
N PHE A 164 8.77 -4.02 -9.04
CA PHE A 164 7.56 -4.43 -9.75
C PHE A 164 7.67 -5.88 -10.18
N PHE A 165 6.58 -6.63 -10.08
CA PHE A 165 6.56 -8.06 -10.38
C PHE A 165 5.56 -8.37 -11.50
N PHE A 166 6.00 -9.17 -12.47
CA PHE A 166 5.21 -9.55 -13.64
C PHE A 166 5.30 -11.06 -13.90
N TYR A 167 4.18 -11.70 -14.20
CA TYR A 167 4.17 -13.05 -14.75
C TYR A 167 4.16 -13.01 -16.27
N VAL A 168 5.12 -13.71 -16.89
CA VAL A 168 5.33 -13.73 -18.33
C VAL A 168 5.07 -15.15 -18.87
N PRO A 169 3.99 -15.36 -19.64
CA PRO A 169 3.72 -16.66 -20.27
C PRO A 169 4.39 -16.77 -21.64
N LEU A 170 5.58 -17.39 -21.70
CA LEU A 170 6.31 -17.61 -22.95
C LEU A 170 5.69 -18.72 -23.80
N LYS A 171 5.78 -18.55 -25.12
CA LYS A 171 5.46 -19.61 -26.09
C LYS A 171 6.64 -20.57 -26.21
N ALA A 172 6.38 -21.87 -26.34
CA ALA A 172 7.43 -22.90 -26.38
C ALA A 172 8.52 -22.64 -27.44
N ASP A 173 8.12 -22.15 -28.61
CA ASP A 173 9.01 -21.97 -29.77
C ASP A 173 9.31 -20.49 -30.10
N SER A 174 8.91 -19.55 -29.24
CA SER A 174 9.12 -18.12 -29.49
C SER A 174 9.27 -17.34 -28.20
N LYS A 175 10.23 -16.43 -28.16
CA LYS A 175 10.51 -15.57 -27.00
C LYS A 175 10.66 -14.11 -27.41
N PRO A 176 10.41 -13.16 -26.49
CA PRO A 176 10.65 -11.74 -26.74
C PRO A 176 12.10 -11.49 -27.17
N GLN A 177 12.32 -10.49 -28.02
CA GLN A 177 13.67 -10.02 -28.35
C GLN A 177 14.29 -9.26 -27.17
N LEU A 178 13.46 -8.56 -26.39
CA LEU A 178 13.82 -7.88 -25.15
C LEU A 178 12.57 -7.55 -24.33
N PHE A 179 12.77 -7.15 -23.07
CA PHE A 179 11.74 -6.46 -22.29
C PHE A 179 12.06 -4.98 -22.14
N GLU A 180 11.02 -4.15 -22.07
CA GLU A 180 11.11 -2.74 -21.73
C GLU A 180 10.26 -2.43 -20.50
N PHE A 181 10.78 -1.59 -19.61
CA PHE A 181 10.05 -1.06 -18.47
C PHE A 181 10.18 0.45 -18.44
N SER A 182 9.07 1.15 -18.19
CA SER A 182 9.06 2.59 -17.99
C SER A 182 8.27 2.95 -16.75
N LEU A 183 8.72 3.98 -16.02
CA LEU A 183 8.04 4.58 -14.90
C LEU A 183 8.00 6.09 -15.10
N ARG A 184 6.80 6.68 -15.00
CA ARG A 184 6.54 8.08 -15.37
C ARG A 184 5.73 8.78 -14.29
N ASP A 185 6.05 10.03 -14.00
CA ASP A 185 5.26 10.91 -13.13
C ASP A 185 4.02 11.39 -13.90
N ASN A 186 2.83 11.13 -13.36
CA ASN A 186 1.55 11.44 -14.01
C ASN A 186 1.29 12.94 -14.13
N ASN A 187 1.81 13.74 -13.20
CA ASN A 187 1.57 15.18 -13.16
C ASN A 187 2.57 15.94 -14.04
N ALA A 188 3.81 15.47 -14.09
CA ALA A 188 4.88 16.15 -14.82
C ALA A 188 5.09 15.60 -16.24
N ASN A 189 4.42 14.49 -16.61
CA ASN A 189 4.67 13.72 -17.84
C ASN A 189 6.16 13.36 -18.02
N LYS A 190 6.91 13.28 -16.91
CA LYS A 190 8.36 13.11 -16.84
C LYS A 190 8.70 11.64 -16.64
N ASN A 191 9.64 11.12 -17.41
CA ASN A 191 10.17 9.77 -17.20
C ASN A 191 11.06 9.77 -15.95
N ILE A 192 10.69 8.94 -14.97
CA ILE A 192 11.48 8.69 -13.75
C ILE A 192 12.52 7.62 -14.04
N PHE A 193 12.12 6.58 -14.75
CA PHE A 193 13.00 5.47 -15.12
C PHE A 193 12.56 4.85 -16.44
N TYR A 194 13.54 4.40 -17.21
CA TYR A 194 13.34 3.57 -18.39
C TYR A 194 14.48 2.56 -18.48
N GLY A 195 14.13 1.30 -18.67
CA GLY A 195 15.08 0.19 -18.71
C GLY A 195 14.76 -0.81 -19.81
N LYS A 196 15.81 -1.39 -20.40
CA LYS A 196 15.73 -2.50 -21.33
C LYS A 196 16.41 -3.71 -20.72
N TYR A 197 15.82 -4.88 -20.94
CA TYR A 197 16.27 -6.10 -20.29
C TYR A 197 16.34 -7.30 -21.22
N GLN A 198 17.24 -8.22 -20.88
CA GLN A 198 17.38 -9.50 -21.57
C GLN A 198 16.09 -10.33 -21.46
N PRO A 199 15.75 -11.10 -22.50
CA PRO A 199 14.60 -12.00 -22.45
C PRO A 199 14.86 -13.19 -21.51
N ILE A 200 13.77 -13.77 -21.01
CA ILE A 200 13.77 -15.02 -20.24
C ILE A 200 13.53 -16.21 -21.17
N ASN A 201 13.93 -17.41 -20.72
CA ASN A 201 13.81 -18.64 -21.51
C ASN A 201 12.61 -19.51 -21.10
N GLU A 202 12.05 -19.30 -19.92
CA GLU A 202 10.91 -20.05 -19.40
C GLU A 202 9.81 -19.11 -18.89
N SER A 203 8.58 -19.59 -18.85
CA SER A 203 7.47 -18.83 -18.26
C SER A 203 7.68 -18.68 -16.77
N GLY A 204 7.44 -17.50 -16.22
CA GLY A 204 7.66 -17.28 -14.80
C GLY A 204 7.45 -15.85 -14.35
N ILE A 205 7.77 -15.61 -13.08
CA ILE A 205 7.72 -14.29 -12.47
C ILE A 205 9.06 -13.59 -12.64
N VAL A 206 9.00 -12.36 -13.14
CA VAL A 206 10.15 -11.47 -13.27
C VAL A 206 9.96 -10.27 -12.34
N GLY A 207 11.08 -9.79 -11.79
CA GLY A 207 11.11 -8.63 -10.90
C GLY A 207 11.98 -7.52 -11.48
N ILE A 208 11.51 -6.28 -11.37
CA ILE A 208 12.25 -5.09 -11.80
C ILE A 208 12.31 -4.11 -10.64
N THR A 209 13.51 -3.93 -10.09
CA THR A 209 13.77 -2.93 -9.04
C THR A 209 14.23 -1.63 -9.66
N ILE A 210 13.65 -0.50 -9.23
CA ILE A 210 14.12 0.82 -9.66
C ILE A 210 15.55 1.05 -9.11
N PRO A 211 16.56 1.30 -9.95
CA PRO A 211 17.92 1.52 -9.48
C PRO A 211 18.01 2.74 -8.57
N SER A 212 18.82 2.65 -7.49
CA SER A 212 19.05 3.73 -6.53
C SER A 212 19.66 5.01 -7.12
N LYS A 213 20.22 4.92 -8.33
CA LYS A 213 20.73 6.08 -9.10
C LYS A 213 19.60 6.87 -9.78
N SER A 214 18.42 6.30 -9.90
CA SER A 214 17.25 6.97 -10.47
C SER A 214 16.66 7.95 -9.44
N PRO A 215 15.89 8.96 -9.85
CA PRO A 215 15.18 9.80 -8.91
C PRO A 215 14.25 8.97 -8.02
N ALA A 216 14.32 9.22 -6.71
CA ALA A 216 13.42 8.60 -5.74
C ALA A 216 11.97 9.03 -5.98
N LEU A 217 11.02 8.12 -5.75
CA LEU A 217 9.60 8.46 -5.77
C LEU A 217 9.26 9.39 -4.59
N GLU A 218 8.48 10.43 -4.88
CA GLU A 218 8.08 11.47 -3.94
C GLU A 218 6.77 11.12 -3.26
N VAL A 219 6.68 11.38 -1.96
CA VAL A 219 5.48 11.10 -1.15
C VAL A 219 4.27 11.87 -1.70
N GLY A 220 3.14 11.18 -1.79
CA GLY A 220 1.85 11.71 -2.25
C GLY A 220 1.68 11.66 -3.77
N LYS A 221 2.75 11.43 -4.55
CA LYS A 221 2.67 11.37 -6.00
C LYS A 221 2.23 10.00 -6.53
N GLU A 222 1.49 10.05 -7.63
CA GLU A 222 1.08 8.89 -8.42
C GLU A 222 1.95 8.79 -9.68
N TYR A 223 2.37 7.57 -9.99
CA TYR A 223 3.19 7.23 -11.13
C TYR A 223 2.49 6.17 -11.98
N THR A 224 2.70 6.23 -13.30
CA THR A 224 2.29 5.18 -14.23
C THR A 224 3.51 4.38 -14.62
N TRP A 225 3.39 3.07 -14.53
CA TRP A 225 4.39 2.13 -15.01
C TRP A 225 3.87 1.35 -16.21
N THR A 226 4.76 0.99 -17.11
CA THR A 226 4.45 0.14 -18.27
C THR A 226 5.55 -0.90 -18.42
N PHE A 227 5.16 -2.16 -18.55
CA PHE A 227 6.07 -3.27 -18.81
C PHE A 227 5.69 -3.96 -20.11
N SER A 228 6.66 -4.10 -21.02
CA SER A 228 6.45 -4.58 -22.38
C SER A 228 7.39 -5.73 -22.73
N ALA A 229 6.85 -6.78 -23.33
CA ALA A 229 7.58 -7.81 -24.06
C ALA A 229 7.61 -7.45 -25.54
N VAL A 230 8.81 -7.14 -26.05
CA VAL A 230 9.00 -6.73 -27.44
C VAL A 230 9.27 -7.98 -28.29
N CYS A 231 8.27 -8.43 -29.04
CA CYS A 231 8.40 -9.58 -29.93
C CYS A 231 9.17 -9.26 -31.22
N ASP A 232 9.03 -8.03 -31.72
CA ASP A 232 9.67 -7.57 -32.95
C ASP A 232 10.18 -6.13 -32.77
N ARG A 233 11.51 -5.94 -32.78
CA ARG A 233 12.13 -4.60 -32.63
C ARG A 233 11.90 -3.67 -33.82
N LYS A 234 11.42 -4.20 -34.96
CA LYS A 234 11.06 -3.39 -36.13
C LYS A 234 9.58 -3.01 -36.15
N ASP A 235 8.75 -3.73 -35.38
CA ASP A 235 7.31 -3.53 -35.31
C ASP A 235 6.79 -3.68 -33.87
N PHE A 236 6.82 -2.57 -33.14
CA PHE A 236 6.34 -2.53 -31.74
C PHE A 236 4.84 -2.80 -31.60
N SER A 237 4.04 -2.75 -32.68
CA SER A 237 2.61 -3.08 -32.63
C SER A 237 2.36 -4.56 -32.31
N LYS A 238 3.40 -5.40 -32.44
CA LYS A 238 3.41 -6.82 -32.03
C LYS A 238 3.87 -7.03 -30.59
N SER A 239 4.18 -5.96 -29.85
CA SER A 239 4.60 -6.06 -28.45
C SER A 239 3.40 -6.29 -27.55
N HIS A 240 3.59 -7.14 -26.56
CA HIS A 240 2.61 -7.33 -25.49
C HIS A 240 3.02 -6.46 -24.31
N PHE A 241 2.08 -5.76 -23.69
CA PHE A 241 2.38 -4.94 -22.53
C PHE A 241 1.26 -4.96 -21.50
N VAL A 242 1.64 -4.61 -20.28
CA VAL A 242 0.75 -4.34 -19.16
C VAL A 242 1.13 -2.99 -18.57
N GLU A 243 0.11 -2.25 -18.14
CA GLU A 243 0.25 -0.92 -17.56
C GLU A 243 -0.48 -0.89 -16.22
N GLY A 244 -0.01 -0.05 -15.31
CA GLY A 244 -0.72 0.23 -14.08
C GLY A 244 -0.19 1.46 -13.38
N LYS A 245 -0.73 1.70 -12.18
CA LYS A 245 -0.43 2.87 -11.36
C LYS A 245 0.18 2.46 -10.04
N ILE A 246 0.93 3.37 -9.45
CA ILE A 246 1.46 3.22 -8.10
C ILE A 246 1.53 4.58 -7.41
N GLN A 247 1.19 4.64 -6.14
CA GLN A 247 1.31 5.85 -5.33
C GLN A 247 2.34 5.67 -4.21
N ARG A 248 3.28 6.60 -4.11
CA ARG A 248 4.23 6.62 -2.99
C ARG A 248 3.55 7.23 -1.77
N THR A 249 3.52 6.50 -0.66
CA THR A 249 2.92 6.97 0.60
C THR A 249 3.87 6.78 1.77
N GLU A 250 3.99 7.79 2.62
CA GLU A 250 4.87 7.74 3.77
C GLU A 250 4.28 6.88 4.89
N LEU A 251 5.12 6.03 5.47
CA LEU A 251 4.83 5.35 6.72
C LEU A 251 5.25 6.28 7.85
N ASP A 252 4.40 6.51 8.84
CA ASP A 252 4.84 7.28 10.01
C ASP A 252 5.94 6.55 10.79
N SER A 253 6.68 7.30 11.60
CA SER A 253 7.85 6.79 12.32
C SER A 253 7.52 5.62 13.24
N GLU A 254 6.36 5.61 13.89
CA GLU A 254 5.96 4.50 14.78
C GLU A 254 5.62 3.24 13.98
N LEU A 255 4.97 3.39 12.83
CA LEU A 255 4.74 2.30 11.87
C LEU A 255 6.04 1.71 11.36
N GLN A 256 7.02 2.55 11.05
CA GLN A 256 8.33 2.09 10.57
C GLN A 256 9.01 1.22 11.63
N THR A 257 9.00 1.65 12.91
CA THR A 257 9.54 0.85 14.02
C THR A 257 8.77 -0.46 14.19
N LEU A 258 7.43 -0.42 14.22
CA LEU A 258 6.63 -1.64 14.33
C LEU A 258 6.94 -2.63 13.19
N LEU A 259 7.08 -2.15 11.96
CA LEU A 259 7.39 -2.98 10.79
C LEU A 259 8.81 -3.54 10.77
N GLN A 260 9.73 -2.95 11.54
CA GLN A 260 11.06 -3.54 11.75
C GLN A 260 10.97 -4.76 12.67
N ASP A 261 10.06 -4.72 13.65
CA ASP A 261 9.85 -5.83 14.59
C ASP A 261 9.01 -6.96 13.98
N LEU A 262 8.08 -6.65 13.06
CA LEU A 262 7.31 -7.67 12.35
C LEU A 262 8.22 -8.51 11.43
N GLN A 263 8.03 -9.83 11.44
CA GLN A 263 8.79 -10.78 10.62
C GLN A 263 7.88 -11.75 9.87
N GLY A 264 8.44 -12.40 8.85
CA GLY A 264 7.75 -13.46 8.11
C GLY A 264 6.43 -13.03 7.49
N LEU A 265 5.42 -13.90 7.58
CA LEU A 265 4.09 -13.68 7.01
C LEU A 265 3.29 -12.58 7.73
N GLU A 266 3.61 -12.24 8.97
CA GLU A 266 2.92 -11.16 9.69
C GLU A 266 3.18 -9.81 9.02
N LYS A 267 4.44 -9.55 8.63
CA LYS A 267 4.82 -8.35 7.88
C LYS A 267 4.18 -8.30 6.49
N VAL A 268 4.10 -9.45 5.81
CA VAL A 268 3.43 -9.58 4.49
C VAL A 268 1.95 -9.22 4.61
N ASN A 269 1.26 -9.83 5.59
CA ASN A 269 -0.17 -9.60 5.82
C ASN A 269 -0.48 -8.15 6.16
N TRP A 270 0.42 -7.50 6.91
CA TRP A 270 0.29 -6.08 7.22
C TRP A 270 0.30 -5.21 5.97
N TYR A 271 1.31 -5.38 5.10
CA TYR A 271 1.43 -4.62 3.86
C TYR A 271 0.23 -4.86 2.95
N ALA A 272 -0.16 -6.14 2.77
CA ALA A 272 -1.28 -6.53 1.93
C ALA A 272 -2.60 -5.90 2.39
N SER A 273 -2.91 -6.02 3.69
CA SER A 273 -4.14 -5.49 4.28
C SER A 273 -4.19 -3.96 4.26
N SER A 274 -3.03 -3.30 4.25
CA SER A 274 -2.90 -1.85 4.22
C SER A 274 -2.82 -1.27 2.80
N GLY A 275 -2.91 -2.10 1.75
CA GLY A 275 -2.90 -1.67 0.35
C GLY A 275 -1.51 -1.44 -0.25
N TYR A 276 -0.46 -1.84 0.47
CA TYR A 276 0.95 -1.77 0.03
C TYR A 276 1.35 -3.05 -0.72
N TRP A 277 0.68 -3.31 -1.84
CA TRP A 277 0.77 -4.60 -2.54
C TRP A 277 2.18 -4.94 -3.03
N GLU A 278 2.90 -3.99 -3.62
CA GLU A 278 4.28 -4.24 -4.08
C GLU A 278 5.22 -4.55 -2.90
N ASP A 279 5.04 -3.87 -1.76
CA ASP A 279 5.82 -4.15 -0.57
C ASP A 279 5.47 -5.53 0.02
N ALA A 280 4.20 -5.94 0.00
CA ALA A 280 3.77 -7.26 0.44
C ALA A 280 4.41 -8.38 -0.39
N ILE A 281 4.36 -8.25 -1.73
CA ILE A 281 4.96 -9.23 -2.65
C ILE A 281 6.48 -9.27 -2.47
N ARG A 282 7.13 -8.11 -2.35
CA ARG A 282 8.58 -8.01 -2.10
C ARG A 282 8.96 -8.70 -0.79
N GLU A 283 8.23 -8.47 0.30
CA GLU A 283 8.54 -9.14 1.57
C GLU A 283 8.26 -10.64 1.51
N LEU A 284 7.20 -11.07 0.84
CA LEU A 284 6.89 -12.49 0.66
C LEU A 284 7.96 -13.20 -0.17
N ALA A 285 8.50 -12.55 -1.21
CA ALA A 285 9.55 -13.08 -2.06
C ALA A 285 10.90 -13.30 -1.34
N LYS A 286 11.12 -12.67 -0.18
CA LYS A 286 12.30 -12.91 0.67
C LYS A 286 12.18 -14.16 1.53
N LEU A 287 10.98 -14.71 1.69
CA LEU A 287 10.74 -15.83 2.60
C LEU A 287 11.07 -17.17 1.92
N SER A 288 11.54 -18.13 2.71
CA SER A 288 11.84 -19.47 2.22
C SER A 288 10.58 -20.15 1.64
N PRO A 289 10.68 -20.79 0.46
CA PRO A 289 9.57 -21.52 -0.14
C PRO A 289 9.12 -22.70 0.74
N ASN A 290 7.87 -22.69 1.20
CA ASN A 290 7.24 -23.78 1.93
C ASN A 290 5.72 -23.83 1.62
N ASN A 291 4.95 -24.66 2.31
CA ASN A 291 3.51 -24.75 2.09
C ASN A 291 2.77 -23.45 2.48
N GLU A 292 3.19 -22.80 3.58
CA GLU A 292 2.57 -21.59 4.11
C GLU A 292 2.80 -20.38 3.20
N THR A 293 4.04 -20.18 2.74
CA THR A 293 4.40 -19.08 1.84
C THR A 293 3.77 -19.25 0.45
N ARG A 294 3.60 -20.50 -0.02
CA ARG A 294 2.77 -20.82 -1.20
C ARG A 294 1.31 -20.44 -1.00
N GLN A 295 0.74 -20.76 0.15
CA GLN A 295 -0.64 -20.43 0.44
C GLN A 295 -0.84 -18.90 0.54
N ALA A 296 0.04 -18.22 1.26
CA ALA A 296 0.04 -16.76 1.36
C ALA A 296 0.14 -16.09 -0.01
N TRP A 297 0.97 -16.62 -0.92
CA TRP A 297 1.05 -16.16 -2.30
C TRP A 297 -0.29 -16.26 -3.03
N ARG A 298 -0.91 -17.43 -2.99
CA ARG A 298 -2.21 -17.67 -3.65
C ARG A 298 -3.29 -16.73 -3.10
N GLU A 299 -3.36 -16.60 -1.77
CA GLU A 299 -4.34 -15.73 -1.10
C GLU A 299 -4.11 -14.24 -1.43
N LEU A 300 -2.85 -13.80 -1.49
CA LEU A 300 -2.49 -12.44 -1.88
C LEU A 300 -2.97 -12.15 -3.31
N LEU A 301 -2.63 -12.99 -4.29
CA LEU A 301 -3.06 -12.76 -5.67
C LEU A 301 -4.58 -12.82 -5.83
N GLN A 302 -5.24 -13.78 -5.18
CA GLN A 302 -6.69 -13.91 -5.25
C GLN A 302 -7.43 -12.72 -4.62
N SER A 303 -6.93 -12.17 -3.51
CA SER A 303 -7.50 -10.97 -2.87
C SER A 303 -7.28 -9.70 -3.70
N GLY A 304 -6.24 -9.69 -4.54
CA GLY A 304 -6.02 -8.71 -5.61
C GLY A 304 -6.85 -8.94 -6.89
N ASN A 305 -7.73 -9.95 -6.90
CA ASN A 305 -8.50 -10.40 -8.06
C ASN A 305 -7.63 -10.89 -9.26
N ILE A 306 -6.41 -11.36 -8.97
CA ILE A 306 -5.51 -11.99 -9.94
C ILE A 306 -5.77 -13.49 -9.87
N ARG A 307 -6.58 -14.00 -10.80
CA ARG A 307 -6.99 -15.42 -10.90
C ARG A 307 -6.46 -16.03 -12.19
N SER A 308 -5.16 -16.26 -12.23
CA SER A 308 -4.45 -16.73 -13.42
C SER A 308 -3.36 -17.74 -13.07
N GLU A 309 -2.60 -18.19 -14.06
CA GLU A 309 -1.44 -19.06 -13.92
C GLU A 309 -0.36 -18.47 -13.00
N ALA A 310 -0.38 -17.15 -12.78
CA ALA A 310 0.49 -16.48 -11.80
C ALA A 310 0.27 -17.00 -10.36
N ILE A 311 -0.91 -17.54 -10.05
CA ILE A 311 -1.23 -18.16 -8.74
C ILE A 311 -0.33 -19.36 -8.46
N GLU A 312 -0.04 -20.16 -9.48
CA GLU A 312 0.76 -21.38 -9.34
C GLU A 312 2.25 -21.14 -9.62
N ALA A 313 2.62 -19.93 -10.04
CA ALA A 313 3.99 -19.52 -10.33
C ALA A 313 4.78 -19.18 -9.04
N TYR A 314 4.96 -20.16 -8.15
CA TYR A 314 5.70 -20.05 -6.88
C TYR A 314 6.85 -21.09 -6.81
N PRO A 315 8.05 -20.77 -6.28
CA PRO A 315 8.42 -19.54 -5.60
C PRO A 315 8.69 -18.36 -6.55
N PRO A 316 8.38 -17.13 -6.12
CA PRO A 316 8.83 -15.92 -6.78
C PRO A 316 10.29 -15.74 -6.37
N LEU A 317 11.20 -16.56 -6.87
CA LEU A 317 12.55 -16.02 -7.08
C LEU A 317 12.40 -15.20 -8.35
N PRO A 318 12.22 -13.87 -8.25
CA PRO A 318 12.18 -13.06 -9.46
C PRO A 318 13.47 -13.38 -10.21
N VAL A 319 13.35 -13.82 -11.46
CA VAL A 319 14.49 -13.69 -12.36
C VAL A 319 14.74 -12.19 -12.41
N GLU A 320 15.78 -11.72 -11.70
CA GLU A 320 16.19 -10.34 -11.78
C GLU A 320 16.62 -10.11 -13.22
N LEU A 321 15.81 -9.34 -13.93
CA LEU A 321 16.03 -9.13 -15.34
C LEU A 321 17.37 -8.42 -15.53
N GLN A 322 18.26 -9.03 -16.30
CA GLN A 322 19.57 -8.44 -16.55
C GLN A 322 19.42 -7.25 -17.51
N PRO A 323 19.91 -6.06 -17.14
CA PRO A 323 19.83 -4.90 -18.00
C PRO A 323 20.66 -5.11 -19.27
N LEU A 324 20.09 -4.77 -20.41
CA LEU A 324 20.81 -4.58 -21.65
C LEU A 324 21.57 -3.25 -21.51
N TYR A 325 22.85 -3.31 -21.10
CA TYR A 325 23.78 -2.17 -20.91
C TYR A 325 23.20 -0.77 -21.21
N SER A 326 23.07 0.07 -20.17
CA SER A 326 22.74 1.49 -20.32
C SER A 326 23.94 2.27 -20.88
N GLY A 327 24.12 2.22 -22.19
CA GLY A 327 24.97 3.16 -22.91
C GLY A 327 24.24 4.48 -23.10
N SER A 328 24.64 5.51 -22.34
CA SER A 328 24.42 6.94 -22.54
C SER A 328 22.97 7.44 -22.64
N THR A 329 22.60 8.25 -21.64
CA THR A 329 21.70 9.40 -21.83
C THR A 329 22.03 10.12 -23.15
N ARG A 330 21.01 10.39 -23.96
CA ARG A 330 21.06 11.40 -25.01
C ARG A 330 19.88 12.33 -24.83
#